data_AF-A0AAW0AI49-F1
#
_entry.id   AF-A0AAW0AI49-F1
#
_cell.length_a   1.000
_cell.length_b   1.000
_cell.length_c   1.000
_cell.angle_alpha   90.00
_cell.angle_beta   90.00
_cell.angle_gamma   90.00
#
_symmetry.space_group_name_H-M   'P 1'
#
loop_
_entity.id
_entity.type
_entity.pdbx_description
1 polymer ?
#
loop_
_entity_poly.entity_id
_entity_poly.type
_entity_poly.pdbx_seq_one_letter_code
_entity_poly.pdbx_strand_id
1 'polypeptide(L)'
;MSLTFDSYSTPLPGESFSNEKIANVTFAEADIMVTQNQLPHILPNDSIISWVFDTRVPTESTAITLAAQESIPCREDLLPITQGWYQAYAAGFRSVYIDLPNLGGPIWYHFSKACLHTLSLIRLIRDFNNHLPHLVSASKILQHIQASATLPSECIDDLRGNRVTEPLAGFHVTQTALHTLGCLLNEEWASEDILNAWSELMY
;
A
#
# COMPACT_ATOMS: atom_id res chain seq x y z
N MET A 1 30.93 -13.66 10.29
CA MET A 1 30.34 -13.45 8.96
C MET A 1 29.69 -12.08 8.95
N SER A 2 30.10 -11.19 8.04
CA SER A 2 29.40 -9.92 7.82
C SER A 2 28.07 -10.21 7.12
N LEU A 3 26.97 -9.68 7.64
CA LEU A 3 25.72 -9.60 6.88
C LEU A 3 25.99 -8.78 5.60
N THR A 4 25.33 -9.14 4.50
CA THR A 4 25.31 -8.32 3.28
C THR A 4 24.31 -7.19 3.46
N PHE A 5 24.46 -6.08 2.73
CA PHE A 5 23.49 -4.99 2.76
C PHE A 5 22.07 -5.51 2.47
N ASP A 6 21.92 -6.35 1.44
CA ASP A 6 20.63 -6.91 1.05
C ASP A 6 20.00 -7.72 2.18
N SER A 7 20.77 -8.61 2.84
CA SER A 7 20.26 -9.35 4.00
C SER A 7 19.94 -8.47 5.22
N TYR A 8 20.61 -7.32 5.35
CA TYR A 8 20.46 -6.39 6.48
C TYR A 8 19.30 -5.41 6.28
N SER A 9 18.99 -5.09 5.01
CA SER A 9 17.97 -4.14 4.61
C SER A 9 16.65 -4.80 4.21
N THR A 10 16.64 -6.13 4.02
CA THR A 10 15.44 -6.90 3.69
C THR A 10 14.46 -6.99 4.88
N PRO A 11 13.18 -6.65 4.68
CA PRO A 11 12.10 -6.84 5.67
C PRO A 11 11.94 -8.29 6.13
N LEU A 12 11.36 -8.51 7.32
CA LEU A 12 10.98 -9.86 7.73
C LEU A 12 9.76 -10.39 6.95
N PRO A 13 9.66 -11.72 6.70
CA PRO A 13 8.47 -12.32 6.13
C PRO A 13 7.24 -12.06 7.01
N GLY A 14 6.18 -11.49 6.44
CA GLY A 14 4.92 -11.18 7.16
C GLY A 14 4.75 -9.71 7.57
N GLU A 15 5.70 -8.84 7.26
CA GLU A 15 5.53 -7.40 7.48
C GLU A 15 4.41 -6.80 6.60
N SER A 16 3.75 -5.77 7.13
CA SER A 16 2.64 -5.05 6.49
C SER A 16 3.05 -4.50 5.11
N PHE A 17 2.11 -4.51 4.15
CA PHE A 17 2.29 -4.01 2.77
C PHE A 17 3.10 -4.87 1.79
N SER A 18 3.17 -6.19 1.99
CA SER A 18 3.65 -7.10 0.93
C SER A 18 2.67 -7.17 -0.25
N ASN A 19 3.16 -7.39 -1.46
CA ASN A 19 2.32 -7.61 -2.66
C ASN A 19 1.28 -8.71 -2.44
N GLU A 20 1.68 -9.77 -1.73
CA GLU A 20 0.81 -10.89 -1.39
C GLU A 20 -0.32 -10.44 -0.46
N LYS A 21 -0.03 -9.56 0.52
CA LYS A 21 -1.07 -9.04 1.42
C LYS A 21 -2.04 -8.12 0.68
N ILE A 22 -1.55 -7.26 -0.22
CA ILE A 22 -2.38 -6.34 -1.02
C ILE A 22 -3.26 -7.10 -2.03
N ALA A 23 -2.70 -8.12 -2.69
CA ALA A 23 -3.45 -8.94 -3.65
C ALA A 23 -4.60 -9.73 -2.99
N ASN A 24 -4.48 -10.02 -1.70
CA ASN A 24 -5.47 -10.77 -0.93
C ASN A 24 -6.48 -9.89 -0.17
N VAL A 25 -6.43 -8.57 -0.33
CA VAL A 25 -7.40 -7.66 0.33
C VAL A 25 -8.81 -7.95 -0.17
N THR A 26 -9.72 -8.15 0.77
CA THR A 26 -11.16 -8.36 0.52
C THR A 26 -11.92 -7.04 0.39
N PHE A 27 -13.14 -7.08 -0.15
CA PHE A 27 -14.01 -5.89 -0.19
C PHE A 27 -14.30 -5.32 1.21
N ALA A 28 -14.51 -6.18 2.21
CA ALA A 28 -14.72 -5.73 3.58
C ALA A 28 -13.49 -5.01 4.16
N GLU A 29 -12.30 -5.56 3.93
CA GLU A 29 -11.05 -4.94 4.38
C GLU A 29 -10.77 -3.64 3.63
N ALA A 30 -10.99 -3.61 2.31
CA ALA A 30 -10.83 -2.40 1.51
C ALA A 30 -11.72 -1.27 2.01
N ASP A 31 -12.98 -1.56 2.31
CA ASP A 31 -13.92 -0.58 2.85
C ASP A 31 -13.49 -0.07 4.23
N ILE A 32 -13.04 -0.94 5.14
CA ILE A 32 -12.47 -0.52 6.43
C ILE A 32 -11.24 0.37 6.21
N MET A 33 -10.32 -0.04 5.33
CA MET A 33 -9.09 0.71 5.07
C MET A 33 -9.39 2.14 4.58
N VAL A 34 -10.35 2.29 3.67
CA VAL A 34 -10.74 3.58 3.08
C VAL A 34 -11.57 4.41 4.07
N THR A 35 -12.63 3.85 4.65
CA THR A 35 -13.58 4.59 5.50
C THR A 35 -13.00 4.97 6.87
N GLN A 36 -12.15 4.10 7.43
CA GLN A 36 -11.52 4.33 8.73
C GLN A 36 -10.12 4.95 8.61
N ASN A 37 -9.73 5.39 7.40
CA ASN A 37 -8.45 6.02 7.13
C ASN A 37 -7.26 5.22 7.69
N GLN A 38 -7.27 3.89 7.49
CA GLN A 38 -6.17 3.00 7.88
C GLN A 38 -5.09 2.90 6.78
N LEU A 39 -5.18 3.75 5.76
CA LEU A 39 -4.16 3.87 4.71
C LEU A 39 -2.98 4.69 5.27
N PRO A 40 -1.73 4.36 4.90
CA PRO A 40 -0.57 5.15 5.31
C PRO A 40 -0.69 6.59 4.82
N HIS A 41 -0.37 7.55 5.69
CA HIS A 41 -0.40 8.96 5.36
C HIS A 41 0.94 9.37 4.74
N ILE A 42 0.95 9.76 3.46
CA ILE A 42 2.15 10.28 2.82
C ILE A 42 2.30 11.76 3.20
N LEU A 43 3.45 12.12 3.77
CA LEU A 43 3.79 13.50 4.11
C LEU A 43 4.03 14.33 2.83
N PRO A 44 3.79 15.65 2.88
CA PRO A 44 4.11 16.53 1.77
C PRO A 44 5.62 16.58 1.50
N ASN A 45 6.00 17.14 0.35
CA ASN A 45 7.41 17.42 0.04
C ASN A 45 8.05 18.33 1.10
N ASP A 46 9.37 18.20 1.25
CA ASP A 46 10.18 18.96 2.21
C ASP A 46 9.77 18.68 3.69
N SER A 47 9.23 17.49 3.94
CA SER A 47 8.91 16.99 5.27
C SER A 47 10.16 16.61 6.08
N ILE A 48 11.21 16.14 5.39
CA ILE A 48 12.52 15.87 6.00
C ILE A 48 13.38 17.14 5.95
N ILE A 49 13.65 17.73 7.11
CA ILE A 49 14.52 18.93 7.20
C ILE A 49 15.99 18.54 7.04
N SER A 50 16.40 17.47 7.72
CA SER A 50 17.79 17.03 7.73
C SER A 50 17.89 15.55 8.04
N TRP A 51 19.01 14.94 7.65
CA TRP A 51 19.29 13.55 7.93
C TRP A 51 20.79 13.29 8.08
N VAL A 52 21.16 12.30 8.90
CA VAL A 52 22.55 11.92 9.16
C VAL A 52 22.66 10.40 9.34
N PHE A 53 23.64 9.77 8.70
CA PHE A 53 23.92 8.35 8.96
C PHE A 53 24.57 8.12 10.31
N ASP A 54 24.16 7.05 10.97
CA ASP A 54 24.62 6.69 12.32
C ASP A 54 25.02 5.20 12.37
N THR A 55 26.01 4.90 13.21
CA THR A 55 26.55 3.55 13.44
C THR A 55 25.70 2.75 14.43
N ARG A 56 24.80 3.42 15.16
CA ARG A 56 23.85 2.77 16.05
C ARG A 56 22.95 1.81 15.27
N VAL A 57 22.65 0.68 15.91
CA VAL A 57 21.66 -0.30 15.47
C VAL A 57 20.42 -0.09 16.34
N PRO A 58 19.38 0.61 15.86
CA PRO A 58 18.17 0.76 16.63
C PRO A 58 17.56 -0.60 16.96
N THR A 59 17.18 -0.80 18.22
CA THR A 59 16.49 -2.01 18.71
C THR A 59 15.01 -1.78 18.95
N GLU A 60 14.56 -0.53 18.84
CA GLU A 60 13.18 -0.13 19.09
C GLU A 60 12.29 -0.59 17.94
N SER A 61 11.10 -1.13 18.24
CA SER A 61 10.15 -1.55 17.23
C SER A 61 9.72 -0.40 16.32
N THR A 62 9.58 0.80 16.88
CA THR A 62 9.34 2.07 16.16
C THR A 62 10.47 2.48 15.23
N ALA A 63 11.66 1.91 15.37
CA ALA A 63 12.82 2.18 14.53
C ALA A 63 13.10 1.04 13.52
N ILE A 64 12.34 -0.06 13.58
CA ILE A 64 12.53 -1.28 12.76
C ILE A 64 11.28 -1.62 11.93
N THR A 65 10.07 -1.34 12.43
CA THR A 65 8.79 -1.77 11.83
C THR A 65 7.93 -0.59 11.38
N LEU A 66 7.04 -0.83 10.41
CA LEU A 66 6.03 0.14 9.94
C LEU A 66 4.69 -0.08 10.65
N ALA A 67 4.19 0.95 11.33
CA ALA A 67 2.85 0.90 11.93
C ALA A 67 1.76 1.17 10.88
N ALA A 68 0.54 0.67 11.12
CA ALA A 68 -0.59 0.75 10.19
C ALA A 68 -1.04 2.19 9.84
N GLN A 69 -0.69 3.18 10.67
CA GLN A 69 -1.00 4.60 10.46
C GLN A 69 0.25 5.47 10.51
N GLU A 70 1.42 4.87 10.30
CA GLU A 70 2.66 5.63 10.28
C GLU A 70 2.64 6.61 9.11
N SER A 71 3.00 7.86 9.39
CA SER A 71 3.21 8.83 8.32
C SER A 71 4.53 8.53 7.62
N ILE A 72 4.49 8.47 6.30
CA ILE A 72 5.63 8.11 5.46
C ILE A 72 6.10 9.38 4.74
N PRO A 73 7.38 9.79 4.87
CA PRO A 73 7.94 10.90 4.10
C PRO A 73 7.77 10.69 2.60
N CYS A 74 7.63 11.75 1.79
CA CYS A 74 7.44 11.58 0.34
C CYS A 74 8.67 10.97 -0.36
N ARG A 75 8.51 10.62 -1.64
CA ARG A 75 9.58 10.01 -2.44
C ARG A 75 10.77 10.94 -2.61
N GLU A 76 10.49 12.21 -2.86
CA GLU A 76 11.46 13.25 -3.15
C GLU A 76 12.40 13.46 -1.96
N ASP A 77 11.85 13.38 -0.73
CA ASP A 77 12.61 13.52 0.51
C ASP A 77 13.45 12.28 0.84
N LEU A 78 12.93 11.07 0.54
CA LEU A 78 13.63 9.82 0.81
C LEU A 78 14.73 9.53 -0.23
N LEU A 79 14.57 9.97 -1.46
CA LEU A 79 15.49 9.63 -2.56
C LEU A 79 16.96 9.98 -2.26
N PRO A 80 17.32 11.20 -1.78
CA PRO A 80 18.70 11.55 -1.44
C PRO A 80 19.30 10.63 -0.38
N ILE A 81 18.49 10.20 0.60
CA ILE A 81 18.90 9.31 1.69
C ILE A 81 19.25 7.92 1.10
N THR A 82 18.43 7.44 0.19
CA THR A 82 18.54 6.09 -0.40
C THR A 82 19.74 5.92 -1.32
N GLN A 83 20.12 6.99 -2.03
CA GLN A 83 21.27 7.00 -2.92
C GLN A 83 22.58 6.79 -2.15
N GLY A 84 22.66 7.23 -0.89
CA GLY A 84 23.85 7.13 -0.05
C GLY A 84 24.00 5.82 0.74
N TRP A 85 22.99 4.96 0.78
CA TRP A 85 22.95 3.85 1.75
C TRP A 85 23.98 2.76 1.56
N TYR A 86 24.23 2.34 0.32
CA TYR A 86 25.23 1.30 0.07
C TYR A 86 26.61 1.75 0.55
N GLN A 87 26.97 3.00 0.26
CA GLN A 87 28.24 3.59 0.69
C GLN A 87 28.29 3.76 2.20
N ALA A 88 27.19 4.22 2.82
CA ALA A 88 27.10 4.35 4.27
C ALA A 88 27.23 2.99 4.99
N TYR A 89 26.56 1.96 4.50
CA TYR A 89 26.66 0.61 5.07
C TYR A 89 28.08 0.05 4.97
N ALA A 90 28.74 0.23 3.82
CA ALA A 90 30.13 -0.15 3.60
C ALA A 90 31.08 0.60 4.54
N ALA A 91 30.77 1.86 4.88
CA ALA A 91 31.51 2.67 5.84
C ALA A 91 31.21 2.35 7.33
N GLY A 92 30.36 1.36 7.61
CA GLY A 92 30.05 0.91 8.98
C GLY A 92 28.81 1.54 9.61
N PHE A 93 28.09 2.40 8.88
CA PHE A 93 26.80 2.93 9.34
C PHE A 93 25.71 1.87 9.27
N ARG A 94 24.69 2.01 10.12
CA ARG A 94 23.66 0.99 10.38
C ARG A 94 22.25 1.58 10.49
N SER A 95 22.15 2.90 10.65
CA SER A 95 20.89 3.65 10.73
C SER A 95 21.02 5.03 10.12
N VAL A 96 19.88 5.68 9.92
CA VAL A 96 19.77 7.10 9.56
C VAL A 96 18.93 7.81 10.61
N TYR A 97 19.44 8.92 11.11
CA TYR A 97 18.69 9.86 11.92
C TYR A 97 18.01 10.86 10.99
N ILE A 98 16.69 11.04 11.15
CA ILE A 98 15.88 11.91 10.29
C ILE A 98 15.19 12.94 11.17
N ASP A 99 15.31 14.21 10.82
CA ASP A 99 14.56 15.29 11.45
C ASP A 99 13.23 15.53 10.73
N LEU A 100 12.15 15.14 11.42
CA LEU A 100 10.76 15.23 10.96
C LEU A 100 9.98 16.11 11.96
N PRO A 101 10.01 17.44 11.80
CA PRO A 101 9.37 18.38 12.74
C PRO A 101 7.86 18.14 12.86
N ASN A 102 7.22 17.68 11.79
CA ASN A 102 5.79 17.39 11.73
C ASN A 102 5.38 16.17 12.58
N LEU A 103 6.34 15.35 13.03
CA LEU A 103 6.12 14.14 13.81
C LEU A 103 6.62 14.24 15.26
N GLY A 104 6.84 15.47 15.75
CA GLY A 104 7.21 15.71 17.15
C GLY A 104 8.70 15.61 17.44
N GLY A 105 9.54 15.66 16.40
CA GLY A 105 10.99 15.76 16.52
C GLY A 105 11.72 14.64 15.79
N PRO A 106 13.03 14.54 16.02
CA PRO A 106 13.89 13.71 15.19
C PRO A 106 13.83 12.22 15.60
N ILE A 107 13.81 11.34 14.60
CA ILE A 107 13.56 9.90 14.76
C ILE A 107 14.74 9.11 14.19
N TRP A 108 15.13 8.03 14.88
CA TRP A 108 16.11 7.07 14.36
C TRP A 108 15.41 6.00 13.52
N TYR A 109 15.81 5.86 12.27
CA TYR A 109 15.43 4.75 11.42
C TYR A 109 16.61 3.79 11.28
N HIS A 110 16.42 2.53 11.67
CA HIS A 110 17.36 1.46 11.31
C HIS A 110 17.46 1.37 9.78
N PHE A 111 18.56 0.96 9.15
CA PHE A 111 18.58 0.85 7.69
C PHE A 111 17.58 -0.17 7.14
N SER A 112 17.21 -1.20 7.90
CA SER A 112 16.07 -2.04 7.55
C SER A 112 14.76 -1.26 7.57
N LYS A 113 14.54 -0.34 8.53
CA LYS A 113 13.37 0.54 8.55
C LYS A 113 13.41 1.63 7.51
N ALA A 114 14.57 2.20 7.23
CA ALA A 114 14.76 3.21 6.20
C ALA A 114 14.59 2.54 4.82
N CYS A 115 15.20 1.38 4.61
CA CYS A 115 14.99 0.54 3.44
C CYS A 115 13.56 0.01 3.37
N LEU A 116 12.89 -0.27 4.47
CA LEU A 116 11.45 -0.51 4.53
C LEU A 116 10.68 0.74 4.15
N HIS A 117 10.99 1.92 4.69
CA HIS A 117 10.31 3.15 4.32
C HIS A 117 10.49 3.42 2.84
N THR A 118 11.66 3.21 2.25
CA THR A 118 11.89 3.38 0.82
C THR A 118 11.37 2.23 -0.03
N LEU A 119 11.49 0.97 0.38
CA LEU A 119 10.96 -0.18 -0.36
C LEU A 119 9.45 -0.21 -0.22
N SER A 120 8.90 -0.02 0.97
CA SER A 120 7.48 0.18 1.21
C SER A 120 6.98 1.47 0.62
N LEU A 121 7.78 2.53 0.39
CA LEU A 121 7.32 3.71 -0.36
C LEU A 121 7.47 3.53 -1.86
N ILE A 122 8.47 2.81 -2.37
CA ILE A 122 8.53 2.42 -3.79
C ILE A 122 7.41 1.41 -4.07
N ARG A 123 7.12 0.49 -3.14
CA ARG A 123 6.02 -0.49 -3.19
C ARG A 123 4.67 0.12 -2.80
N LEU A 124 4.57 1.15 -1.94
CA LEU A 124 3.33 1.91 -1.74
C LEU A 124 3.10 2.79 -2.96
N ILE A 125 4.07 3.57 -3.41
CA ILE A 125 3.88 4.40 -4.60
C ILE A 125 3.63 3.53 -5.83
N ARG A 126 4.22 2.34 -5.95
CA ARG A 126 3.90 1.41 -7.04
C ARG A 126 2.59 0.68 -6.80
N ASP A 127 2.47 -0.04 -5.70
CA ASP A 127 1.35 -0.95 -5.42
C ASP A 127 0.16 -0.21 -4.82
N PHE A 128 0.32 0.80 -3.95
CA PHE A 128 -0.78 1.73 -3.59
C PHE A 128 -1.15 2.71 -4.72
N ASN A 129 -0.29 3.40 -5.48
CA ASN A 129 -0.87 4.22 -6.58
C ASN A 129 -1.56 3.36 -7.64
N ASN A 130 -1.09 2.12 -7.87
CA ASN A 130 -1.76 1.22 -8.80
C ASN A 130 -3.01 0.56 -8.21
N HIS A 131 -3.07 0.26 -6.90
CA HIS A 131 -4.19 -0.47 -6.28
C HIS A 131 -5.10 0.40 -5.41
N LEU A 132 -4.70 1.60 -4.99
CA LEU A 132 -5.56 2.55 -4.26
C LEU A 132 -6.80 2.89 -5.07
N PRO A 133 -6.73 3.16 -6.40
CA PRO A 133 -7.93 3.29 -7.20
C PRO A 133 -8.83 2.04 -7.11
N HIS A 134 -8.23 0.84 -7.03
CA HIS A 134 -8.97 -0.41 -6.91
C HIS A 134 -9.66 -0.55 -5.55
N LEU A 135 -8.96 -0.22 -4.45
CA LEU A 135 -9.51 -0.25 -3.09
C LEU A 135 -10.62 0.79 -2.91
N VAL A 136 -10.42 2.00 -3.41
CA VAL A 136 -11.44 3.07 -3.41
C VAL A 136 -12.65 2.64 -4.23
N SER A 137 -12.43 2.06 -5.41
CA SER A 137 -13.51 1.53 -6.25
C SER A 137 -14.30 0.44 -5.54
N ALA A 138 -13.63 -0.54 -4.93
CA ALA A 138 -14.26 -1.61 -4.16
C ALA A 138 -15.09 -1.10 -2.99
N SER A 139 -14.56 -0.15 -2.21
CA SER A 139 -15.29 0.50 -1.12
C SER A 139 -16.54 1.22 -1.64
N LYS A 140 -16.45 1.97 -2.74
CA LYS A 140 -17.61 2.63 -3.36
C LYS A 140 -18.68 1.63 -3.83
N ILE A 141 -18.27 0.53 -4.47
CA ILE A 141 -19.20 -0.55 -4.89
C ILE A 141 -19.95 -1.10 -3.68
N LEU A 142 -19.22 -1.47 -2.63
CA LEU A 142 -19.82 -2.07 -1.44
C LEU A 142 -20.81 -1.10 -0.79
N GLN A 143 -20.42 0.16 -0.61
CA GLN A 143 -21.28 1.20 -0.04
C GLN A 143 -22.54 1.45 -0.89
N HIS A 144 -22.39 1.49 -2.22
CA HIS A 144 -23.52 1.71 -3.12
C HIS A 144 -24.52 0.56 -3.07
N ILE A 145 -24.04 -0.69 -3.13
CA ILE A 145 -24.89 -1.88 -3.05
C ILE A 145 -25.62 -1.92 -1.71
N GLN A 146 -24.90 -1.68 -0.60
CA GLN A 146 -25.48 -1.64 0.74
C GLN A 146 -26.53 -0.54 0.88
N ALA A 147 -26.31 0.64 0.31
CA ALA A 147 -27.26 1.75 0.34
C ALA A 147 -28.50 1.50 -0.55
N SER A 148 -28.32 0.82 -1.69
CA SER A 148 -29.40 0.56 -2.65
C SER A 148 -30.45 -0.44 -2.14
N ALA A 149 -30.07 -1.34 -1.23
CA ALA A 149 -30.88 -2.45 -0.74
C ALA A 149 -31.51 -3.32 -1.86
N THR A 150 -30.90 -3.33 -3.05
CA THR A 150 -31.43 -4.05 -4.23
C THR A 150 -31.07 -5.53 -4.24
N LEU A 151 -29.99 -5.91 -3.55
CA LEU A 151 -29.51 -7.29 -3.48
C LEU A 151 -29.83 -7.92 -2.11
N PRO A 152 -30.07 -9.25 -2.05
CA PRO A 152 -30.17 -9.99 -0.80
C PRO A 152 -28.91 -9.83 0.05
N SER A 153 -29.06 -9.88 1.38
CA SER A 153 -27.94 -9.76 2.32
C SER A 153 -26.86 -10.82 2.10
N GLU A 154 -27.26 -12.04 1.72
CA GLU A 154 -26.36 -13.15 1.42
C GLU A 154 -25.40 -12.80 0.28
N CYS A 155 -25.89 -12.17 -0.79
CA CYS A 155 -25.04 -11.72 -1.90
C CYS A 155 -24.08 -10.61 -1.49
N ILE A 156 -24.48 -9.75 -0.55
CA ILE A 156 -23.62 -8.69 -0.01
C ILE A 156 -22.52 -9.31 0.84
N ASP A 157 -22.84 -10.31 1.66
CA ASP A 157 -21.86 -11.02 2.49
C ASP A 157 -20.86 -11.81 1.64
N ASP A 158 -21.31 -12.44 0.56
CA ASP A 158 -20.43 -13.10 -0.41
C ASP A 158 -19.48 -12.09 -1.07
N LEU A 159 -20.00 -10.93 -1.53
CA LEU A 159 -19.18 -9.87 -2.11
C LEU A 159 -18.13 -9.36 -1.12
N ARG A 160 -18.51 -9.18 0.15
CA ARG A 160 -17.61 -8.72 1.22
C ARG A 160 -16.42 -9.65 1.42
N GLY A 161 -16.60 -10.96 1.22
CA GLY A 161 -15.57 -11.98 1.36
C GLY A 161 -14.65 -12.13 0.14
N ASN A 162 -15.06 -11.67 -1.04
CA ASN A 162 -14.26 -11.78 -2.26
C ASN A 162 -13.07 -10.82 -2.25
N ARG A 163 -12.01 -11.19 -2.98
CA ARG A 163 -10.83 -10.32 -3.14
C ARG A 163 -11.15 -9.20 -4.12
N VAL A 164 -10.60 -8.02 -3.86
CA VAL A 164 -10.74 -6.86 -4.75
C VAL A 164 -10.25 -7.15 -6.17
N THR A 165 -9.21 -7.98 -6.28
CA THR A 165 -8.56 -8.36 -7.54
C THR A 165 -9.12 -9.62 -8.18
N GLU A 166 -10.13 -10.25 -7.57
CA GLU A 166 -10.71 -11.51 -8.07
C GLU A 166 -11.45 -11.27 -9.39
N PRO A 167 -11.35 -12.16 -10.39
CA PRO A 167 -12.09 -12.02 -11.63
C PRO A 167 -13.59 -12.17 -11.39
N LEU A 168 -14.39 -11.48 -12.21
CA LEU A 168 -15.83 -11.64 -12.27
C LEU A 168 -16.17 -13.11 -12.57
N ALA A 169 -16.86 -13.75 -11.64
CA ALA A 169 -17.31 -15.12 -11.81
C ALA A 169 -18.37 -15.22 -12.93
N GLY A 170 -18.37 -16.34 -13.65
CA GLY A 170 -19.37 -16.63 -14.70
C GLY A 170 -18.97 -16.24 -16.12
N PHE A 171 -17.82 -15.60 -16.31
CA PHE A 171 -17.26 -15.26 -17.63
C PHE A 171 -16.24 -16.29 -18.08
N HIS A 172 -16.27 -16.65 -19.37
CA HIS A 172 -15.40 -17.69 -19.92
C HIS A 172 -14.15 -17.13 -20.58
N VAL A 173 -14.25 -15.96 -21.20
CA VAL A 173 -13.12 -15.31 -21.89
C VAL A 173 -12.62 -14.11 -21.11
N THR A 174 -13.54 -13.33 -20.55
CA THR A 174 -13.22 -12.11 -19.83
C THR A 174 -12.77 -12.38 -18.38
N GLN A 175 -11.52 -12.06 -18.06
CA GLN A 175 -10.91 -12.21 -16.72
C GLN A 175 -10.85 -10.86 -15.98
N THR A 176 -11.93 -10.09 -16.06
CA THR A 176 -11.99 -8.73 -15.53
C THR A 176 -12.17 -8.75 -14.02
N ALA A 177 -11.32 -8.03 -13.30
CA ALA A 177 -11.35 -7.99 -11.84
C ALA A 177 -12.58 -7.24 -11.30
N LEU A 178 -13.12 -7.69 -10.16
CA LEU A 178 -14.35 -7.18 -9.53
C LEU A 178 -14.35 -5.67 -9.29
N HIS A 179 -13.20 -5.09 -8.90
CA HIS A 179 -13.10 -3.65 -8.61
C HIS A 179 -13.37 -2.76 -9.83
N THR A 180 -13.24 -3.28 -11.05
CA THR A 180 -13.49 -2.51 -12.27
C THR A 180 -14.97 -2.16 -12.45
N LEU A 181 -15.89 -2.87 -11.79
CA LEU A 181 -17.33 -2.55 -11.78
C LEU A 181 -17.62 -1.13 -11.27
N GLY A 182 -16.69 -0.52 -10.51
CA GLY A 182 -16.89 0.84 -10.02
C GLY A 182 -16.94 1.89 -11.12
N CYS A 183 -16.46 1.58 -12.34
CA CYS A 183 -16.65 2.46 -13.50
C CYS A 183 -18.14 2.64 -13.88
N LEU A 184 -19.03 1.78 -13.37
CA LEU A 184 -20.48 1.87 -13.58
C LEU A 184 -21.19 2.77 -12.56
N LEU A 185 -20.50 3.18 -11.49
CA LEU A 185 -21.10 3.89 -10.35
C LEU A 185 -20.95 5.41 -10.43
N ASN A 186 -19.89 5.88 -11.08
CA ASN A 186 -19.68 7.30 -11.37
C ASN A 186 -19.86 7.49 -12.89
N GLU A 187 -20.15 8.71 -13.35
CA GLU A 187 -20.15 9.06 -14.78
C GLU A 187 -18.73 9.03 -15.39
N GLU A 188 -18.00 7.96 -15.09
CA GLU A 188 -16.67 7.67 -15.61
C GLU A 188 -16.79 6.88 -16.91
N TRP A 189 -15.71 6.88 -17.68
CA TRP A 189 -15.65 6.09 -18.90
C TRP A 189 -15.74 4.61 -18.54
N ALA A 190 -16.71 3.92 -19.12
CA ALA A 190 -16.83 2.47 -18.96
C ALA A 190 -15.59 1.78 -19.51
N SER A 191 -15.02 0.85 -18.74
CA SER A 191 -13.90 0.03 -19.20
C SER A 191 -14.34 -0.87 -20.35
N GLU A 192 -13.52 -0.98 -21.40
CA GLU A 192 -13.73 -1.91 -22.52
C GLU A 192 -13.92 -3.35 -22.02
N ASP A 193 -13.15 -3.73 -21.01
CA ASP A 193 -13.23 -5.03 -20.34
C ASP A 193 -14.60 -5.31 -19.71
N ILE A 194 -15.29 -4.27 -19.22
CA ILE A 194 -16.65 -4.38 -18.69
C ILE A 194 -17.68 -4.47 -19.82
N LEU A 195 -17.47 -3.76 -20.92
CA LEU A 195 -18.33 -3.85 -22.11
C LEU A 195 -18.24 -5.23 -22.77
N ASN A 196 -17.03 -5.82 -22.78
CA ASN A 196 -16.79 -7.19 -23.26
C ASN A 196 -17.47 -8.22 -22.36
N ALA A 197 -17.33 -8.10 -21.04
CA ALA A 197 -18.07 -8.93 -20.09
C ALA A 197 -19.59 -8.82 -20.32
N TRP A 198 -20.11 -7.60 -20.47
CA TRP A 198 -21.55 -7.43 -20.70
C TRP A 198 -22.00 -8.06 -22.03
N SER A 199 -21.17 -8.00 -23.07
CA SER A 199 -21.43 -8.67 -24.34
C SER A 199 -21.51 -10.19 -24.19
N GLU A 200 -20.64 -10.80 -23.37
CA GLU A 200 -20.69 -12.24 -23.05
C GLU A 200 -22.01 -12.65 -22.37
N LEU A 201 -22.60 -11.81 -21.51
CA LEU A 201 -23.89 -12.11 -20.88
C LEU A 201 -25.07 -12.13 -21.87
N MET A 202 -24.92 -11.44 -23.01
CA MET A 202 -25.99 -11.28 -24.00
C MET A 202 -25.93 -12.33 -25.12
N TYR A 203 -24.87 -13.14 -25.17
CA TYR A 203 -24.74 -14.28 -26.08
C TYR A 203 -25.49 -15.51 -25.58
#